data_AF-A0A3D4FGQ2-F1
#
_entry.id   AF-A0A3D4FGQ2-F1
#
_cell.length_a   1.000
_cell.length_b   1.000
_cell.length_c   1.000
_cell.angle_alpha   90.00
_cell.angle_beta   90.00
_cell.angle_gamma   90.00
#
_symmetry.space_group_name_H-M   'P 1'
#
loop_
_entity.id
_entity.type
_entity.pdbx_description
1 polymer ?
#
loop_
_entity_poly.entity_id
_entity_poly.type
_entity_poly.pdbx_seq_one_letter_code
_entity_poly.pdbx_strand_id
1 'polypeptide(L)'
;MRLTSIDINNKEFKRSMRGYNLDEVDEFLEKVSEDYEGIYKENATLKERISVFEDKLDHYSKIEATIQSTLLLAQNAAEQAKITAQNEAELILRNANESAKKILDKAHSDVLQINDEFDKTKQEFLKFRTKFRNFMVSQLEMFESLEKDFDKNYNISNIIEENVEEKGLDNLKEPDLDKENLNYDATELEEIK
;
A
#
# COMPACT_ATOMS: atom_id res chain seq x y z
N MET A 1 2.15 -12.97 -77.68
CA MET A 1 0.75 -12.61 -77.95
C MET A 1 -0.01 -13.92 -78.11
N ARG A 2 -1.06 -14.16 -77.32
CA ARG A 2 -1.92 -15.35 -77.43
C ARG A 2 -3.09 -15.00 -78.35
N LEU A 3 -3.57 -15.96 -79.13
CA LEU A 3 -4.74 -15.80 -79.99
C LEU A 3 -5.95 -15.34 -79.16
N THR A 4 -6.77 -14.45 -79.73
CA THR A 4 -8.08 -14.08 -79.21
C THR A 4 -9.17 -14.88 -79.92
N SER A 5 -10.38 -14.95 -79.35
CA SER A 5 -11.54 -15.57 -80.02
C SER A 5 -11.82 -14.95 -81.39
N ILE A 6 -11.59 -13.64 -81.52
CA ILE A 6 -11.66 -12.91 -82.80
C ILE A 6 -10.58 -13.39 -83.79
N ASP A 7 -9.35 -13.65 -83.31
CA ASP A 7 -8.28 -14.17 -84.16
C ASP A 7 -8.55 -15.61 -84.62
N ILE A 8 -9.31 -16.39 -83.83
CA ILE A 8 -9.74 -17.75 -84.17
C ILE A 8 -10.83 -17.70 -85.24
N ASN A 9 -11.87 -16.85 -85.07
CA ASN A 9 -12.95 -16.70 -86.05
C ASN A 9 -12.48 -16.09 -87.38
N ASN A 10 -11.55 -15.14 -87.36
CA ASN A 10 -11.07 -14.48 -88.58
C ASN A 10 -9.92 -15.24 -89.27
N LYS A 11 -9.66 -16.50 -88.87
CA LYS A 11 -8.53 -17.25 -89.38
C LYS A 11 -8.80 -17.80 -90.78
N GLU A 12 -8.14 -17.23 -91.78
CA GLU A 12 -8.18 -17.78 -93.14
C GLU A 12 -7.11 -18.88 -93.35
N PHE A 13 -7.52 -19.98 -93.96
CA PHE A 13 -6.65 -21.10 -94.35
C PHE A 13 -6.47 -21.18 -95.87
N LYS A 14 -5.26 -21.56 -96.31
CA LYS A 14 -4.97 -21.79 -97.74
C LYS A 14 -5.63 -23.07 -98.23
N ARG A 15 -6.23 -23.04 -99.43
CA ARG A 15 -6.85 -24.22 -100.06
C ARG A 15 -5.78 -25.14 -100.65
N SER A 16 -5.99 -26.45 -100.50
CA SER A 16 -5.12 -27.54 -101.00
C SER A 16 -5.97 -28.60 -101.69
N MET A 17 -5.41 -29.28 -102.69
CA MET A 17 -6.10 -30.28 -103.52
C MET A 17 -6.57 -31.54 -102.73
N ARG A 18 -6.06 -31.72 -101.50
CA ARG A 18 -6.52 -32.71 -100.51
C ARG A 18 -6.52 -32.07 -99.11
N GLY A 19 -7.54 -31.28 -98.79
CA GLY A 19 -7.70 -30.59 -97.50
C GLY A 19 -8.90 -31.09 -96.70
N TYR A 20 -9.05 -30.57 -95.48
CA TYR A 20 -10.25 -30.77 -94.67
C TYR A 20 -11.47 -30.07 -95.30
N ASN A 21 -12.67 -30.54 -94.93
CA ASN A 21 -13.92 -29.91 -95.34
C ASN A 21 -14.03 -28.53 -94.67
N LEU A 22 -14.27 -27.49 -95.46
CA LEU A 22 -14.36 -26.10 -94.98
C LEU A 22 -15.51 -25.93 -93.98
N ASP A 23 -16.70 -26.45 -94.31
CA ASP A 23 -17.90 -26.24 -93.48
C ASP A 23 -17.74 -26.89 -92.09
N GLU A 24 -17.15 -28.10 -92.02
CA GLU A 24 -16.87 -28.79 -90.75
C GLU A 24 -15.79 -28.09 -89.93
N VAL A 25 -14.78 -27.52 -90.60
CA VAL A 25 -13.72 -26.76 -89.92
C VAL A 25 -14.29 -25.47 -89.37
N ASP A 26 -15.13 -24.76 -90.12
CA ASP A 26 -15.74 -23.51 -89.68
C ASP A 26 -16.68 -23.74 -88.47
N GLU A 27 -17.55 -24.76 -88.50
CA GLU A 27 -18.38 -25.14 -87.33
C GLU A 27 -17.54 -25.50 -86.09
N PHE A 28 -16.39 -26.15 -86.29
CA PHE A 28 -15.49 -26.49 -85.20
C PHE A 28 -14.79 -25.24 -84.64
N LEU A 29 -14.33 -24.34 -85.50
CA LEU A 29 -13.69 -23.08 -85.08
C LEU A 29 -14.65 -22.18 -84.33
N GLU A 30 -15.93 -22.15 -84.69
CA GLU A 30 -16.97 -21.40 -83.97
C GLU A 30 -17.10 -21.90 -82.52
N LYS A 31 -17.24 -23.22 -82.31
CA LYS A 31 -17.28 -23.83 -80.97
C LYS A 31 -16.00 -23.57 -80.17
N VAL A 32 -14.84 -23.71 -80.82
CA VAL A 32 -13.55 -23.42 -80.17
C VAL A 32 -13.47 -21.95 -79.76
N SER A 33 -13.95 -21.03 -80.60
CA SER A 33 -13.96 -19.59 -80.33
C SER A 33 -14.84 -19.25 -79.12
N GLU A 34 -16.04 -19.83 -79.05
CA GLU A 34 -16.97 -19.69 -77.91
C GLU A 34 -16.35 -20.20 -76.60
N ASP A 35 -15.82 -21.43 -76.59
CA ASP A 35 -15.17 -22.02 -75.42
C ASP A 35 -13.94 -21.19 -74.99
N TYR A 36 -13.16 -20.70 -75.95
CA TYR A 36 -12.00 -19.87 -75.67
C TYR A 36 -12.38 -18.52 -75.05
N GLU A 37 -13.49 -17.91 -75.50
CA GLU A 37 -14.01 -16.69 -74.89
C GLU A 37 -14.50 -16.94 -73.46
N GLY A 38 -15.19 -18.06 -73.23
CA GLY A 38 -15.64 -18.49 -71.90
C GLY A 38 -14.47 -18.63 -70.92
N ILE A 39 -13.44 -19.39 -71.31
CA ILE A 39 -12.22 -19.57 -70.50
C ILE A 39 -11.51 -18.24 -70.27
N TYR A 40 -11.46 -17.36 -71.27
CA TYR A 40 -10.82 -16.05 -71.14
C TYR A 40 -11.53 -15.17 -70.11
N LYS A 41 -12.87 -15.10 -70.17
CA LYS A 41 -13.70 -14.36 -69.20
C LYS A 41 -13.57 -14.92 -67.78
N GLU A 42 -13.59 -16.24 -67.65
CA GLU A 42 -13.40 -16.89 -66.34
C GLU A 42 -11.99 -16.58 -65.79
N ASN A 43 -10.95 -16.67 -66.61
CA ASN A 43 -9.58 -16.35 -66.19
C ASN A 43 -9.44 -14.89 -65.75
N ALA A 44 -10.04 -13.95 -66.47
CA ALA A 44 -10.07 -12.54 -66.09
C ALA A 44 -10.76 -12.33 -64.73
N THR A 45 -11.93 -12.94 -64.55
CA THR A 45 -12.70 -12.88 -63.29
C THR A 45 -11.92 -13.49 -62.12
N LEU A 46 -11.27 -14.63 -62.32
CA LEU A 46 -10.45 -15.28 -61.30
C LEU A 46 -9.25 -14.43 -60.92
N LYS A 47 -8.58 -13.79 -61.88
CA LYS A 47 -7.45 -12.87 -61.61
C LYS A 47 -7.90 -11.66 -60.81
N GLU A 48 -9.04 -11.07 -61.14
CA GLU A 48 -9.60 -9.95 -60.38
C GLU A 48 -9.91 -10.37 -58.93
N ARG A 49 -10.53 -11.55 -58.74
CA ARG A 49 -10.78 -12.09 -57.40
C ARG A 49 -9.50 -12.35 -56.60
N ILE A 50 -8.46 -12.88 -57.25
CA ILE A 50 -7.15 -13.09 -56.62
C ILE A 50 -6.59 -11.74 -56.14
N SER A 51 -6.58 -10.72 -57.00
CA SER A 51 -6.11 -9.38 -56.62
C SER A 51 -6.86 -8.83 -55.40
N VAL A 52 -8.19 -8.96 -55.36
CA VAL A 52 -9.01 -8.53 -54.22
C VAL A 52 -8.68 -9.31 -52.94
N PHE A 53 -8.40 -10.61 -53.05
CA PHE A 53 -8.03 -11.42 -51.89
C PHE A 53 -6.62 -11.12 -51.40
N GLU A 54 -5.68 -10.84 -52.29
CA GLU A 54 -4.32 -10.40 -51.93
C GLU A 54 -4.36 -9.08 -51.16
N ASP A 55 -5.14 -8.10 -51.62
CA ASP A 55 -5.32 -6.82 -50.91
C ASP A 55 -5.92 -7.00 -49.50
N LYS A 56 -6.91 -7.90 -49.37
CA LYS A 56 -7.49 -8.24 -48.06
C LYS A 56 -6.49 -8.93 -47.15
N LEU A 57 -5.66 -9.81 -47.69
CA LEU A 57 -4.63 -10.52 -46.92
C LEU A 57 -3.57 -9.54 -46.40
N ASP A 58 -3.13 -8.59 -47.22
CA ASP A 58 -2.21 -7.53 -46.81
C ASP A 58 -2.83 -6.64 -45.72
N HIS A 59 -4.11 -6.29 -45.86
CA HIS A 59 -4.83 -5.54 -44.82
C HIS A 59 -4.89 -6.30 -43.49
N TYR A 60 -5.24 -7.58 -43.51
CA TYR A 60 -5.27 -8.39 -42.29
C TYR A 60 -3.90 -8.60 -41.67
N SER A 61 -2.86 -8.78 -42.48
CA SER A 61 -1.46 -8.86 -42.01
C SER A 61 -1.04 -7.59 -41.26
N LYS A 62 -1.39 -6.40 -41.79
CA LYS A 62 -1.13 -5.11 -41.12
C LYS A 62 -1.91 -4.97 -39.81
N ILE A 63 -3.16 -5.42 -39.77
CA ILE A 63 -3.96 -5.43 -38.54
C ILE A 63 -3.32 -6.35 -37.51
N GLU A 64 -2.95 -7.58 -37.90
CA GLU A 64 -2.31 -8.54 -37.01
C GLU A 64 -1.02 -7.98 -36.39
N ALA A 65 -0.15 -7.38 -37.20
CA ALA A 65 1.08 -6.74 -36.74
C ALA A 65 0.78 -5.60 -35.74
N THR A 66 -0.26 -4.80 -36.00
CA THR A 66 -0.67 -3.71 -35.10
C THR A 66 -1.20 -4.26 -33.78
N ILE A 67 -2.01 -5.32 -33.81
CA ILE A 67 -2.54 -5.97 -32.61
C ILE A 67 -1.39 -6.57 -31.78
N GLN A 68 -0.48 -7.30 -32.40
CA GLN A 68 0.69 -7.87 -31.72
C GLN A 68 1.54 -6.79 -31.04
N SER A 69 1.81 -5.68 -31.75
CA SER A 69 2.54 -4.54 -31.19
C SER A 69 1.79 -3.89 -30.01
N THR A 70 0.47 -3.73 -30.14
CA THR A 70 -0.38 -3.15 -29.09
C THR A 70 -0.44 -4.05 -27.86
N LEU A 71 -0.54 -5.37 -28.04
CA LEU A 71 -0.50 -6.35 -26.95
C LEU A 71 0.83 -6.31 -26.21
N LEU A 72 1.94 -6.23 -26.94
CA LEU A 72 3.26 -6.11 -26.31
C LEU A 72 3.39 -4.80 -25.53
N LEU A 73 2.90 -3.68 -26.09
CA LEU A 73 2.88 -2.40 -25.39
C LEU A 73 2.05 -2.45 -24.11
N ALA A 74 0.84 -3.04 -24.18
CA ALA A 74 -0.03 -3.21 -23.03
C ALA A 74 0.61 -4.10 -21.94
N GLN A 75 1.26 -5.20 -22.33
CA GLN A 75 1.99 -6.08 -21.41
C GLN A 75 3.13 -5.33 -20.72
N ASN A 76 3.94 -4.58 -21.48
CA ASN A 76 5.04 -3.80 -20.93
C ASN A 76 4.54 -2.70 -19.98
N ALA A 77 3.45 -2.01 -20.33
CA ALA A 77 2.84 -1.00 -19.47
C ALA A 77 2.31 -1.61 -18.17
N ALA A 78 1.68 -2.78 -18.23
CA ALA A 78 1.19 -3.50 -17.06
C ALA A 78 2.34 -3.94 -16.15
N GLU A 79 3.44 -4.47 -16.71
CA GLU A 79 4.60 -4.87 -15.92
C GLU A 79 5.30 -3.66 -15.27
N GLN A 80 5.44 -2.56 -16.01
CA GLN A 80 5.99 -1.31 -15.46
C GLN A 80 5.12 -0.75 -14.32
N ALA A 81 3.80 -0.75 -14.47
CA ALA A 81 2.88 -0.33 -13.42
C ALA A 81 3.00 -1.23 -12.18
N LYS A 82 3.12 -2.53 -12.36
CA LYS A 82 3.33 -3.50 -11.27
C LYS A 82 4.65 -3.27 -10.54
N ILE A 83 5.77 -3.13 -11.26
CA ILE A 83 7.09 -2.86 -10.66
C ILE A 83 7.06 -1.55 -9.89
N THR A 84 6.46 -0.50 -10.46
CA THR A 84 6.36 0.81 -9.80
C THR A 84 5.56 0.72 -8.51
N ALA A 85 4.39 0.05 -8.55
CA ALA A 85 3.56 -0.15 -7.36
C ALA A 85 4.27 -0.99 -6.28
N GLN A 86 5.05 -2.00 -6.67
CA GLN A 86 5.85 -2.81 -5.73
C GLN A 86 6.93 -1.97 -5.04
N ASN A 87 7.68 -1.17 -5.80
CA ASN A 87 8.71 -0.29 -5.26
C ASN A 87 8.12 0.77 -4.33
N GLU A 88 6.99 1.37 -4.71
CA GLU A 88 6.29 2.35 -3.89
C GLU A 88 5.76 1.73 -2.59
N ALA A 89 5.18 0.53 -2.65
CA ALA A 89 4.74 -0.20 -1.48
C ALA A 89 5.90 -0.52 -0.52
N GLU A 90 7.05 -0.96 -1.05
CA GLU A 90 8.25 -1.21 -0.25
C GLU A 90 8.76 0.07 0.43
N LEU A 91 8.77 1.19 -0.29
CA LEU A 91 9.15 2.49 0.26
C LEU A 91 8.21 2.94 1.38
N ILE A 92 6.89 2.77 1.19
CA ILE A 92 5.88 3.08 2.21
C ILE A 92 6.11 2.24 3.46
N LEU A 93 6.29 0.92 3.30
CA LEU A 93 6.56 0.01 4.42
C LEU A 93 7.84 0.39 5.16
N ARG A 94 8.90 0.71 4.42
CA ARG A 94 10.18 1.14 5.02
C ARG A 94 10.02 2.42 5.82
N ASN A 95 9.36 3.43 5.25
CA ASN A 95 9.12 4.72 5.92
C ASN A 95 8.22 4.57 7.16
N ALA A 96 7.19 3.73 7.07
CA ALA A 96 6.30 3.42 8.19
C ALA A 96 7.07 2.74 9.32
N ASN A 97 7.89 1.73 9.01
CA ASN A 97 8.73 1.05 9.99
C ASN A 97 9.76 1.98 10.64
N GLU A 98 10.41 2.84 9.86
CA GLU A 98 11.36 3.81 10.40
C GLU A 98 10.67 4.83 11.32
N SER A 99 9.48 5.30 10.94
CA SER A 99 8.69 6.22 11.75
C SER A 99 8.20 5.57 13.04
N ALA A 100 7.71 4.34 12.97
CA ALA A 100 7.30 3.55 14.13
C ALA A 100 8.48 3.34 15.09
N LYS A 101 9.65 2.99 14.56
CA LYS A 101 10.87 2.84 15.36
C LYS A 101 11.24 4.15 16.07
N LYS A 102 11.21 5.29 15.36
CA LYS A 102 11.47 6.61 15.95
C LYS A 102 10.48 6.95 17.09
N ILE A 103 9.21 6.59 16.93
CA ILE A 103 8.20 6.80 17.98
C ILE A 103 8.49 5.93 19.20
N LEU A 104 8.84 4.65 19.00
CA LEU A 104 9.19 3.73 20.09
C LEU A 104 10.46 4.17 20.82
N ASP A 105 11.51 4.54 20.09
CA ASP A 105 12.77 5.01 20.65
C ASP A 105 12.54 6.29 21.49
N LYS A 106 11.71 7.21 20.99
CA LYS A 106 11.32 8.42 21.72
C LYS A 106 10.52 8.08 22.98
N ALA A 107 9.49 7.23 22.88
CA ALA A 107 8.68 6.83 24.02
C ALA A 107 9.54 6.15 25.11
N HIS A 108 10.49 5.30 24.71
CA HIS A 108 11.43 4.68 25.64
C HIS A 108 12.32 5.71 26.34
N SER A 109 12.86 6.68 25.58
CA SER A 109 13.63 7.79 26.15
C SER A 109 12.81 8.63 27.12
N ASP A 110 11.56 8.94 26.78
CA ASP A 110 10.65 9.72 27.63
C ASP A 110 10.37 8.95 28.94
N VAL A 111 10.15 7.63 28.89
CA VAL A 111 9.97 6.79 30.09
C VAL A 111 11.21 6.80 30.99
N LEU A 112 12.41 6.71 30.41
CA LEU A 112 13.65 6.78 31.19
C LEU A 112 13.81 8.15 31.85
N GLN A 113 13.50 9.23 31.14
CA GLN A 113 13.55 10.59 31.68
C GLN A 113 12.54 10.78 32.82
N ILE A 114 11.30 10.34 32.64
CA ILE A 114 10.25 10.44 33.67
C ILE A 114 10.65 9.67 34.94
N ASN A 115 11.24 8.48 34.80
CA ASN A 115 11.71 7.71 35.96
C ASN A 115 12.85 8.42 36.70
N ASP A 116 13.81 9.00 35.97
CA ASP A 116 14.91 9.78 36.58
C ASP A 116 14.38 11.04 37.29
N GLU A 117 13.43 11.75 36.68
CA GLU A 117 12.77 12.91 37.30
C GLU A 117 11.95 12.51 38.55
N PHE A 118 11.26 11.36 38.50
CA PHE A 118 10.54 10.80 39.63
C PHE A 118 11.48 10.47 40.78
N ASP A 119 12.59 9.78 40.51
CA ASP A 119 13.58 9.43 41.54
C ASP A 119 14.22 10.68 42.15
N LYS A 120 14.56 11.69 41.34
CA LYS A 120 15.03 12.99 41.85
C LYS A 120 14.02 13.64 42.78
N THR A 121 12.77 13.74 42.35
CA THR A 121 11.68 14.35 43.13
C THR A 121 11.45 13.60 44.44
N LYS A 122 11.48 12.26 44.40
CA LYS A 122 11.39 11.40 45.58
C LYS A 122 12.52 11.66 46.56
N GLN A 123 13.76 11.79 46.09
CA GLN A 123 14.91 12.13 46.94
C GLN A 123 14.79 13.53 47.57
N GLU A 124 14.31 14.52 46.81
CA GLU A 124 14.05 15.85 47.33
C GLU A 124 12.95 15.85 48.39
N PHE A 125 11.85 15.12 48.16
CA PHE A 125 10.79 14.94 49.13
C PHE A 125 11.28 14.27 50.41
N LEU A 126 12.10 13.22 50.30
CA LEU A 126 12.69 12.56 51.47
C LEU A 126 13.59 13.50 52.26
N LYS A 127 14.42 14.30 51.59
CA LYS A 127 15.27 15.32 52.22
C LYS A 127 14.42 16.38 52.93
N PHE A 128 13.37 16.88 52.26
CA PHE A 128 12.43 17.83 52.84
C PHE A 128 11.76 17.26 54.09
N ARG A 129 11.20 16.04 54.00
CA ARG A 129 10.56 15.34 55.12
C ARG A 129 11.49 15.22 56.33
N THR A 130 12.75 14.85 56.12
CA THR A 130 13.73 14.74 57.21
C THR A 130 14.05 16.11 57.82
N LYS A 131 14.29 17.14 56.98
CA LYS A 131 14.54 18.51 57.46
C LYS A 131 13.35 19.05 58.25
N PHE A 132 12.14 18.84 57.75
CA PHE A 132 10.91 19.30 58.39
C PHE A 132 10.66 18.60 59.73
N ARG A 133 10.88 17.28 59.81
CA ARG A 133 10.82 16.55 61.08
C ARG A 133 11.82 17.11 62.09
N ASN A 134 13.07 17.31 61.70
CA ASN A 134 14.09 17.86 62.59
C ASN A 134 13.76 19.29 63.04
N PHE A 135 13.21 20.12 62.14
CA PHE A 135 12.74 21.45 62.47
C PHE A 135 11.63 21.40 63.53
N MET A 136 10.62 20.53 63.36
CA MET A 136 9.53 20.35 64.34
C MET A 136 10.03 19.87 65.69
N VAL A 137 10.94 18.88 65.73
CA VAL A 137 11.55 18.43 66.99
C VAL A 137 12.28 19.57 67.69
N SER A 138 13.07 20.36 66.95
CA SER A 138 13.77 21.52 67.51
C SER A 138 12.81 22.61 68.01
N GLN A 139 11.69 22.86 67.31
CA GLN A 139 10.67 23.80 67.77
C GLN A 139 9.96 23.31 69.04
N LEU A 140 9.71 22.00 69.17
CA LEU A 140 9.16 21.40 70.39
C LEU A 140 10.14 21.47 71.55
N GLU A 141 11.40 21.11 71.35
CA GLU A 141 12.46 21.23 72.37
C GLU A 141 12.63 22.69 72.85
N MET A 142 12.57 23.65 71.92
CA MET A 142 12.57 25.08 72.26
C MET A 142 11.35 25.44 73.12
N PHE A 143 10.16 24.98 72.75
CA PHE A 143 8.94 25.23 73.52
C PHE A 143 9.02 24.63 74.93
N GLU A 144 9.43 23.36 75.06
CA GLU A 144 9.64 22.70 76.35
C GLU A 144 10.67 23.44 77.22
N SER A 145 11.75 23.96 76.60
CA SER A 145 12.72 24.78 77.33
C SER A 145 12.12 26.09 77.85
N LEU A 146 11.27 26.75 77.05
CA LEU A 146 10.61 27.99 77.43
C LEU A 146 9.57 27.74 78.54
N GLU A 147 8.83 26.63 78.48
CA GLU A 147 7.91 26.19 79.53
C GLU A 147 8.66 25.94 80.84
N LYS A 148 9.78 25.21 80.80
CA LYS A 148 10.62 24.97 81.98
C LYS A 148 11.21 26.24 82.58
N ASP A 149 11.62 27.19 81.75
CA ASP A 149 12.09 28.50 82.21
C ASP A 149 10.95 29.36 82.76
N PHE A 150 9.74 29.23 82.20
CA PHE A 150 8.53 29.86 82.72
C PHE A 150 8.15 29.29 84.10
N ASP A 151 8.11 27.97 84.26
CA ASP A 151 7.84 27.27 85.52
C ASP A 151 8.88 27.59 86.61
N LYS A 152 10.15 27.75 86.24
CA LYS A 152 11.21 28.14 87.17
C LYS A 152 11.09 29.59 87.64
N ASN A 153 10.69 30.50 86.75
CA ASN A 153 10.60 31.93 87.05
C ASN A 153 9.25 32.34 87.66
N TYR A 154 8.20 31.56 87.43
CA TYR A 154 6.87 31.74 88.00
C TYR A 154 6.44 30.43 88.65
N ASN A 155 6.47 30.39 89.99
CA ASN A 155 6.13 29.20 90.77
C ASN A 155 4.62 28.91 90.68
N ILE A 156 4.18 28.24 89.62
CA ILE A 156 2.78 27.86 89.39
C ILE A 156 2.67 26.33 89.51
N SER A 157 2.92 25.80 90.71
CA SER A 157 2.57 24.40 91.04
C SER A 157 1.07 24.17 91.25
N ASN A 158 0.20 25.06 90.75
CA ASN A 158 -1.25 24.85 90.77
C ASN A 158 -1.77 24.84 89.35
N ILE A 159 -1.93 23.62 88.83
CA ILE A 159 -2.83 23.34 87.72
C ILE A 159 -4.22 23.78 88.18
N ILE A 160 -4.78 24.81 87.54
CA ILE A 160 -6.23 24.96 87.53
C ILE A 160 -6.71 23.93 86.50
N GLU A 161 -7.33 22.85 86.97
CA GLU A 161 -8.13 21.97 86.12
C GLU A 161 -9.32 22.79 85.60
N GLU A 162 -9.12 23.54 84.53
CA GLU A 162 -10.24 23.91 83.68
C GLU A 162 -10.64 22.65 82.93
N ASN A 163 -11.78 22.09 83.35
CA ASN A 163 -12.53 21.10 82.58
C ASN A 163 -12.86 21.69 81.21
N VAL A 164 -11.97 21.47 80.24
CA VAL A 164 -12.32 21.63 78.84
C VAL A 164 -13.18 20.44 78.49
N GLU A 165 -14.49 20.64 78.43
CA GLU A 165 -15.42 19.69 77.81
C GLU A 165 -14.85 19.30 76.43
N GLU A 166 -14.51 18.02 76.26
CA GLU A 166 -14.28 17.41 74.95
C GLU A 166 -15.56 17.58 74.11
N LYS A 167 -15.65 18.68 73.37
CA LYS A 167 -16.55 18.76 72.22
C LYS A 167 -15.90 17.92 71.11
N GLY A 168 -16.44 16.71 70.98
CA GLY A 168 -15.93 15.66 70.14
C GLY A 168 -15.60 16.04 68.70
N LEU A 169 -14.61 15.34 68.18
CA LEU A 169 -14.35 15.15 66.76
C LEU A 169 -14.30 13.64 66.47
N ASP A 170 -15.31 12.90 66.91
CA ASP A 170 -15.54 11.48 66.55
C ASP A 170 -15.94 11.28 65.07
N ASN A 171 -15.65 12.23 64.19
CA ASN A 171 -16.05 12.18 62.78
C ASN A 171 -14.94 12.60 61.80
N LEU A 172 -13.70 12.21 62.07
CA LEU A 172 -12.73 12.01 61.00
C LEU A 172 -12.64 10.50 60.75
N LYS A 173 -13.51 9.99 59.88
CA LYS A 173 -13.27 8.71 59.20
C LYS A 173 -11.84 8.76 58.65
N GLU A 174 -11.01 7.78 59.02
CA GLU A 174 -9.84 7.45 58.22
C GLU A 174 -10.34 7.32 56.77
N PRO A 175 -9.76 8.03 55.80
CA PRO A 175 -10.02 7.69 54.41
C PRO A 175 -9.52 6.25 54.25
N ASP A 176 -10.44 5.35 53.92
CA ASP A 176 -10.13 4.01 53.43
C ASP A 176 -9.09 4.18 52.32
N LEU A 177 -7.82 3.90 52.67
CA LEU A 177 -6.83 3.58 51.68
C LEU A 177 -7.22 2.18 51.22
N ASP A 178 -8.08 2.14 50.20
CA ASP A 178 -8.40 0.94 49.48
C ASP A 178 -7.10 0.19 49.21
N LYS A 179 -6.92 -0.92 49.93
CA LYS A 179 -5.99 -1.97 49.55
C LYS A 179 -6.58 -2.69 48.34
N GLU A 180 -6.88 -1.95 47.28
CA GLU A 180 -7.01 -2.58 45.98
C GLU A 180 -5.59 -2.99 45.57
N ASN A 181 -5.40 -4.30 45.62
CA ASN A 181 -4.31 -5.05 45.04
C ASN A 181 -3.67 -4.34 43.84
N LEU A 182 -2.60 -3.59 44.09
CA LEU A 182 -1.51 -3.47 43.12
C LEU A 182 -0.74 -4.79 43.14
N ASN A 183 -1.41 -5.85 42.68
CA ASN A 183 -0.74 -7.06 42.24
C ASN A 183 -0.04 -6.68 40.93
N TYR A 184 1.17 -6.14 41.04
CA TYR A 184 2.06 -6.03 39.90
C TYR A 184 2.36 -7.46 39.47
N ASP A 185 1.70 -7.90 38.41
CA ASP A 185 2.04 -9.14 37.76
C ASP A 185 3.43 -8.97 37.13
N ALA A 186 4.44 -9.48 37.84
CA ALA A 186 5.84 -9.43 37.40
C ALA A 186 6.11 -10.37 36.22
N THR A 187 5.11 -11.07 35.69
CA THR A 187 5.27 -12.02 34.58
C THR A 187 5.21 -11.39 33.18
N GLU A 188 4.66 -10.17 33.01
CA GLU A 188 4.64 -9.50 31.69
C GLU A 188 5.99 -8.84 31.31
N LEU A 189 6.95 -8.77 32.23
CA LEU A 189 8.29 -8.22 31.95
C LEU A 189 9.27 -9.26 31.39
N GLU A 190 8.92 -10.55 31.34
CA GLU A 190 9.78 -11.60 30.81
C GLU A 190 9.52 -11.98 29.35
N GLU A 191 8.46 -11.47 28.70
CA GLU A 191 8.19 -11.73 27.28
C GLU A 191 8.84 -10.71 26.31
N ILE A 192 9.65 -9.78 26.81
CA ILE A 192 10.45 -8.88 25.98
C ILE A 192 11.94 -9.23 26.13
N LYS A 193 12.33 -10.37 25.59
CA LYS A 193 13.72 -10.72 25.25
C LYS A 193 13.80 -11.45 23.92
#